data_AF-A0A3M2DT95-F1
#
_entry.id   AF-A0A3M2DT95-F1
#
_cell.length_a   1.000
_cell.length_b   1.000
_cell.length_c   1.000
_cell.angle_alpha   90.00
_cell.angle_beta   90.00
_cell.angle_gamma   90.00
#
_symmetry.space_group_name_H-M   'P 1'
#
loop_
_entity.id
_entity.type
_entity.pdbx_description
1 polymer ?
#
loop_
_entity_poly.entity_id
_entity_poly.type
_entity_poly.pdbx_seq_one_letter_code
_entity_poly.pdbx_strand_id
1 'polypeptide(L)'
;MLSLAAALVACRGGDDDDDTTTPDAGGADDTSIYDIQDGTVGDGAIVTLRGVVVVAIDNYGNSRGSLWVAEPDEHATYGRAYSGVQVFTSDLSVVAGLAVGDLVDVVDAEVDEFTFADCADPDVDCDDTLQTLTEVKLPASIDKVGTAAVPAPVVVRPQDLAADPNEAEKWEGVLIRFDDVAVTQGPRDIGSDTTLKGIRVTGPFQVQSALTDLGDV
;
A
#
# COMPACT_ATOMS: atom_id res chain seq x y z
N MET A 1 39.61 -27.17 2.75
CA MET A 1 40.55 -26.04 2.81
C MET A 1 39.96 -24.89 2.01
N LEU A 2 39.99 -23.71 2.62
CA LEU A 2 39.56 -22.40 2.14
C LEU A 2 40.07 -22.08 0.73
N SER A 3 39.26 -21.46 -0.12
CA SER A 3 39.62 -20.16 -0.71
C SER A 3 38.40 -19.49 -1.35
N LEU A 4 38.07 -18.34 -0.77
CA LEU A 4 37.33 -17.24 -1.37
C LEU A 4 38.14 -16.70 -2.56
N ALA A 5 37.48 -16.33 -3.65
CA ALA A 5 38.06 -15.47 -4.69
C ALA A 5 37.01 -14.44 -5.09
N ALA A 6 37.20 -13.22 -4.61
CA ALA A 6 36.54 -12.03 -5.14
C ALA A 6 37.12 -11.76 -6.54
N ALA A 7 36.23 -11.50 -7.50
CA ALA A 7 36.62 -10.94 -8.80
C ALA A 7 35.97 -9.56 -8.93
N LEU A 8 36.80 -8.52 -8.83
CA LEU A 8 36.51 -7.23 -9.43
C LEU A 8 36.69 -7.39 -10.94
N VAL A 9 35.65 -7.11 -11.72
CA VAL A 9 35.77 -6.89 -13.17
C VAL A 9 35.49 -5.41 -13.40
N ALA A 10 36.56 -4.68 -13.71
CA ALA A 10 36.50 -3.37 -14.34
C ALA A 10 37.01 -3.53 -15.79
N CYS A 11 36.12 -3.37 -16.76
CA CYS A 11 36.38 -3.00 -18.17
C CYS A 11 35.05 -2.44 -18.70
N ARG A 12 34.91 -1.14 -18.99
CA ARG A 12 35.42 -0.40 -20.16
C ARG A 12 34.60 -0.70 -21.43
N GLY A 13 33.56 0.13 -21.63
CA GLY A 13 33.07 0.66 -22.91
C GLY A 13 32.79 -0.30 -24.06
N GLY A 14 31.49 -0.55 -24.27
CA GLY A 14 30.91 -0.90 -25.56
C GLY A 14 29.49 -0.33 -25.59
N ASP A 15 29.28 0.66 -26.46
CA ASP A 15 27.94 1.16 -26.81
C ASP A 15 27.13 0.00 -27.39
N ASP A 16 26.03 -0.34 -26.74
CA ASP A 16 24.87 -0.96 -27.38
C ASP A 16 23.64 -0.38 -26.66
N ASP A 17 22.85 0.37 -27.42
CA ASP A 17 21.51 0.84 -27.05
C ASP A 17 20.63 -0.39 -26.75
N ASP A 18 20.49 -0.74 -25.47
CA ASP A 18 19.42 -1.61 -25.01
C ASP A 18 18.55 -0.81 -24.03
N ASP A 19 17.38 -0.41 -24.53
CA ASP A 19 16.29 0.24 -23.81
C ASP A 19 15.62 -0.77 -22.88
N THR A 20 16.38 -1.21 -21.87
CA THR A 20 15.82 -1.77 -20.65
C THR A 20 15.79 -0.64 -19.62
N THR A 21 14.64 0.01 -19.49
CA THR A 21 14.32 0.90 -18.37
C THR A 21 14.45 0.13 -17.07
N THR A 22 15.67 0.05 -16.56
CA THR A 22 15.92 -0.25 -15.15
C THR A 22 15.47 1.00 -14.41
N PRO A 23 14.48 0.93 -13.49
CA PRO A 23 14.09 2.10 -12.72
C PRO A 23 15.32 2.64 -11.99
N ASP A 24 15.53 3.93 -12.17
CA ASP A 24 16.74 4.65 -11.80
C ASP A 24 17.01 4.53 -10.30
N ALA A 25 18.29 4.34 -9.98
CA ALA A 25 18.75 4.24 -8.61
C ALA A 25 18.72 5.63 -7.95
N GLY A 26 17.77 5.83 -7.03
CA GLY A 26 17.86 6.78 -5.92
C GLY A 26 18.42 8.16 -6.27
N GLY A 27 17.63 8.97 -6.95
CA GLY A 27 17.77 10.42 -6.85
C GLY A 27 17.61 10.81 -5.37
N ALA A 28 18.34 11.84 -4.90
CA ALA A 28 18.36 12.24 -3.48
C ALA A 28 17.00 12.68 -2.89
N ASP A 29 15.92 12.56 -3.66
CA ASP A 29 14.54 12.89 -3.30
C ASP A 29 13.63 11.65 -3.28
N ASP A 30 14.10 10.45 -3.64
CA ASP A 30 13.27 9.24 -3.64
C ASP A 30 13.22 8.59 -2.25
N THR A 31 12.02 8.53 -1.68
CA THR A 31 11.75 7.93 -0.38
C THR A 31 11.10 6.57 -0.60
N SER A 32 11.70 5.52 -0.03
CA SER A 32 11.07 4.20 -0.12
C SER A 32 9.86 4.10 0.81
N ILE A 33 8.85 3.37 0.38
CA ILE A 33 7.69 3.06 1.22
C ILE A 33 8.13 2.26 2.46
N TYR A 34 9.17 1.42 2.32
CA TYR A 34 9.75 0.69 3.44
C TYR A 34 10.25 1.61 4.55
N ASP A 35 10.91 2.73 4.21
CA ASP A 35 11.42 3.69 5.19
C ASP A 35 10.30 4.46 5.89
N ILE A 36 9.17 4.70 5.21
CA ILE A 36 7.97 5.29 5.81
C ILE A 36 7.36 4.31 6.80
N GLN A 37 7.10 3.09 6.34
CA GLN A 37 6.40 2.05 7.07
C GLN A 37 7.20 1.46 8.25
N ASP A 38 8.54 1.53 8.23
CA ASP A 38 9.37 1.12 9.37
C ASP A 38 9.68 2.25 10.37
N GLY A 39 9.14 3.46 10.11
CA GLY A 39 9.25 4.63 10.96
C GLY A 39 10.58 5.39 10.83
N THR A 40 11.42 5.04 9.85
CA THR A 40 12.62 5.83 9.51
C THR A 40 12.25 7.22 9.01
N VAL A 41 11.17 7.32 8.23
CA VAL A 41 10.54 8.58 7.83
C VAL A 41 9.28 8.76 8.67
N GLY A 42 9.28 9.78 9.52
CA GLY A 42 8.20 10.02 10.47
C GLY A 42 7.05 10.87 9.93
N ASP A 43 5.96 10.86 10.69
CA ASP A 43 4.77 11.71 10.54
C ASP A 43 5.12 13.19 10.28
N GLY A 44 4.39 13.80 9.34
CA GLY A 44 4.58 15.18 8.87
C GLY A 44 5.75 15.41 7.93
N ALA A 45 6.53 14.38 7.57
CA ALA A 45 7.61 14.49 6.58
C ALA A 45 7.04 14.70 5.17
N ILE A 46 7.73 15.53 4.36
CA ILE A 46 7.43 15.66 2.92
C ILE A 46 8.31 14.69 2.15
N VAL A 47 7.69 13.84 1.34
CA VAL A 47 8.34 12.76 0.61
C VAL A 47 8.02 12.83 -0.88
N THR A 48 8.90 12.23 -1.68
CA THR A 48 8.60 11.87 -3.07
C THR A 48 8.80 10.37 -3.22
N LEU A 49 7.78 9.67 -3.72
CA LEU A 49 7.86 8.25 -4.06
C LEU A 49 8.05 8.13 -5.57
N ARG A 50 9.06 7.40 -6.03
CA ARG A 50 9.30 7.23 -7.48
C ARG A 50 9.02 5.81 -7.95
N GLY A 51 8.40 5.71 -9.12
CA GLY A 51 8.19 4.42 -9.79
C GLY A 51 7.44 3.40 -8.93
N VAL A 52 6.51 3.85 -8.09
CA VAL A 52 5.67 2.95 -7.29
C VAL A 52 4.48 2.48 -8.13
N VAL A 53 4.05 1.24 -7.93
CA VAL A 53 2.99 0.63 -8.75
C VAL A 53 1.62 0.80 -8.09
N VAL A 54 0.63 1.28 -8.84
CA VAL A 54 -0.76 1.34 -8.37
C VAL A 54 -1.30 -0.07 -8.24
N VAL A 55 -1.67 -0.48 -7.02
CA VAL A 55 -2.19 -1.82 -6.72
C VAL A 55 -3.71 -1.84 -6.49
N ALA A 56 -4.30 -0.73 -6.05
CA ALA A 56 -5.74 -0.57 -5.92
C ALA A 56 -6.15 0.90 -6.07
N ILE A 57 -7.40 1.13 -6.47
CA ILE A 57 -8.00 2.46 -6.59
C ILE A 57 -9.41 2.40 -5.99
N ASP A 58 -9.69 3.29 -5.03
CA ASP A 58 -11.03 3.47 -4.49
C ASP A 58 -11.90 4.22 -5.50
N ASN A 59 -12.81 3.46 -6.11
CA ASN A 59 -13.80 3.94 -7.06
C ASN A 59 -15.24 3.67 -6.59
N TYR A 60 -15.43 3.24 -5.35
CA TYR A 60 -16.71 2.72 -4.88
C TYR A 60 -17.43 3.70 -3.96
N GLY A 61 -18.77 3.68 -3.96
CA GLY A 61 -19.57 4.56 -3.11
C GLY A 61 -19.42 6.06 -3.46
N ASN A 62 -19.66 6.93 -2.47
CA ASN A 62 -19.54 8.38 -2.60
C ASN A 62 -18.19 8.93 -2.11
N SER A 63 -17.48 8.17 -1.28
CA SER A 63 -16.11 8.44 -0.85
C SER A 63 -15.17 7.75 -1.83
N ARG A 64 -14.52 8.51 -2.71
CA ARG A 64 -13.59 8.01 -3.72
C ARG A 64 -12.34 8.87 -3.71
N GLY A 65 -11.27 8.37 -4.34
CA GLY A 65 -10.08 9.17 -4.62
C GLY A 65 -8.83 8.72 -3.89
N SER A 66 -8.93 7.79 -2.95
CA SER A 66 -7.76 7.09 -2.43
C SER A 66 -7.27 6.06 -3.44
N LEU A 67 -5.95 5.86 -3.47
CA LEU A 67 -5.32 4.78 -4.20
C LEU A 67 -4.25 4.14 -3.32
N TRP A 68 -3.90 2.90 -3.62
CA TRP A 68 -2.83 2.19 -2.92
C TRP A 68 -1.72 1.96 -3.91
N VAL A 69 -0.49 2.24 -3.47
CA VAL A 69 0.73 2.00 -4.24
C VAL A 69 1.62 1.03 -3.50
N ALA A 70 2.46 0.33 -4.25
CA ALA A 70 3.46 -0.55 -3.68
C ALA A 70 4.82 -0.39 -4.35
N GLU A 71 5.86 -0.77 -3.64
CA GLU A 71 7.20 -0.93 -4.19
C GLU A 71 7.18 -2.06 -5.22
N PRO A 72 7.70 -1.85 -6.46
CA PRO A 72 7.70 -2.88 -7.48
C PRO A 72 8.60 -4.06 -7.07
N ASP A 73 9.72 -3.79 -6.40
CA ASP A 73 10.72 -4.77 -6.00
C ASP A 73 10.62 -5.15 -4.51
N GLU A 74 11.11 -6.36 -4.20
CA GLU A 74 11.15 -6.87 -2.82
C GLU A 74 12.33 -6.28 -2.05
N HIS A 75 12.09 -5.87 -0.81
CA HIS A 75 13.16 -5.48 0.08
C HIS A 75 13.95 -6.70 0.56
N ALA A 76 15.28 -6.59 0.63
CA ALA A 76 16.15 -7.71 1.00
C ALA A 76 15.88 -8.25 2.41
N THR A 77 15.41 -7.40 3.33
CA THR A 77 15.13 -7.76 4.73
C THR A 77 13.66 -8.09 4.96
N TYR A 78 12.76 -7.33 4.33
CA TYR A 78 11.32 -7.38 4.63
C TYR A 78 10.52 -8.19 3.60
N GLY A 79 11.14 -8.56 2.47
CA GLY A 79 10.42 -9.10 1.33
C GLY A 79 9.38 -8.09 0.86
N ARG A 80 8.10 -8.46 0.98
CA ARG A 80 6.93 -7.62 0.64
C ARG A 80 6.24 -6.99 1.85
N ALA A 81 6.64 -7.33 3.07
CA ALA A 81 6.14 -6.61 4.24
C ALA A 81 6.58 -5.14 4.16
N TYR A 82 5.74 -4.21 4.60
CA TYR A 82 5.98 -2.76 4.56
C TYR A 82 6.14 -2.17 3.15
N SER A 83 5.70 -2.89 2.11
CA SER A 83 5.90 -2.46 0.72
C SER A 83 4.79 -1.58 0.16
N GLY A 84 3.73 -1.31 0.92
CA GLY A 84 2.54 -0.62 0.43
C GLY A 84 2.15 0.57 1.29
N VAL A 85 1.47 1.54 0.71
CA VAL A 85 0.95 2.71 1.41
C VAL A 85 -0.31 3.23 0.72
N GLN A 86 -1.22 3.82 1.50
CA GLN A 86 -2.34 4.58 0.96
C GLN A 86 -1.84 5.95 0.49
N VAL A 87 -2.29 6.37 -0.69
CA VAL A 87 -2.14 7.74 -1.18
C VAL A 87 -3.51 8.42 -1.13
N PHE A 88 -3.62 9.44 -0.28
CA PHE A 88 -4.81 10.28 -0.20
C PHE A 88 -4.66 11.53 -1.06
N THR A 89 -5.55 11.74 -2.02
CA THR A 89 -5.61 12.96 -2.83
C THR A 89 -7.02 13.51 -2.91
N SER A 90 -7.12 14.84 -2.98
CA SER A 90 -8.39 15.53 -3.24
C SER A 90 -8.64 15.75 -4.75
N ASP A 91 -7.65 15.49 -5.60
CA ASP A 91 -7.78 15.63 -7.05
C ASP A 91 -8.29 14.33 -7.70
N LEU A 92 -9.62 14.22 -7.77
CA LEU A 92 -10.27 13.07 -8.41
C LEU A 92 -9.98 12.95 -9.92
N SER A 93 -9.52 14.02 -10.57
CA SER A 93 -9.23 13.99 -12.00
C SER A 93 -7.94 13.21 -12.30
N VAL A 94 -6.96 13.31 -11.40
CA VAL A 94 -5.72 12.54 -11.44
C VAL A 94 -6.04 11.06 -11.27
N VAL A 95 -6.82 10.70 -10.25
CA VAL A 95 -7.23 9.31 -9.96
C VAL A 95 -7.98 8.69 -11.13
N ALA A 96 -8.89 9.45 -11.76
CA ALA A 96 -9.65 8.99 -12.92
C ALA A 96 -8.79 8.67 -14.16
N GLY A 97 -7.55 9.17 -14.21
CA GLY A 97 -6.59 8.92 -15.28
C GLY A 97 -5.68 7.72 -15.06
N LEU A 98 -5.73 7.09 -13.89
CA LEU A 98 -4.85 5.99 -13.50
C LEU A 98 -5.53 4.62 -13.61
N ALA A 99 -4.72 3.58 -13.75
CA ALA A 99 -5.15 2.19 -13.69
C ALA A 99 -4.24 1.37 -12.75
N VAL A 100 -4.79 0.29 -12.20
CA VAL A 100 -3.98 -0.73 -11.50
C VAL A 100 -2.91 -1.28 -12.44
N GLY A 101 -1.66 -1.32 -11.97
CA GLY A 101 -0.47 -1.66 -12.75
C GLY A 101 0.26 -0.46 -13.35
N ASP A 102 -0.27 0.76 -13.24
CA ASP A 102 0.48 1.96 -13.61
C ASP A 102 1.64 2.20 -12.65
N LEU A 103 2.79 2.60 -13.19
CA LEU A 103 3.89 3.15 -12.40
C LEU A 103 3.69 4.65 -12.29
N VAL A 104 3.76 5.16 -11.07
CA VAL A 104 3.58 6.59 -10.77
C VAL A 104 4.73 7.13 -9.94
N ASP A 105 5.02 8.41 -10.15
CA ASP A 105 5.77 9.24 -9.22
C ASP A 105 4.75 10.05 -8.39
N VAL A 106 4.88 10.02 -7.06
CA VAL A 106 4.06 10.79 -6.11
C VAL A 106 4.95 11.86 -5.50
N VAL A 107 4.70 13.13 -5.79
CA VAL A 107 5.64 14.23 -5.48
C VAL A 107 5.09 15.14 -4.39
N ASP A 108 5.97 15.55 -3.47
CA ASP A 108 5.68 16.45 -2.35
C ASP A 108 4.45 16.03 -1.53
N ALA A 109 4.34 14.73 -1.22
CA ALA A 109 3.29 14.22 -0.33
C ALA A 109 3.71 14.32 1.12
N GLU A 110 2.77 14.58 2.03
CA GLU A 110 3.01 14.57 3.47
C GLU A 110 2.72 13.18 4.03
N VAL A 111 3.63 12.59 4.79
CA VAL A 111 3.37 11.37 5.58
C VAL A 111 2.43 11.72 6.73
N ASP A 112 1.36 10.93 6.93
CA ASP A 112 0.37 11.13 7.99
C ASP A 112 0.07 9.81 8.70
N GLU A 113 0.05 9.85 10.03
CA GLU A 113 -0.47 8.78 10.87
C GLU A 113 -1.96 9.03 11.19
N PHE A 114 -2.85 8.61 10.28
CA PHE A 114 -4.27 8.88 10.41
C PHE A 114 -4.87 8.07 11.58
N THR A 115 -5.25 8.75 12.66
CA THR A 115 -5.93 8.11 13.80
C THR A 115 -7.44 8.06 13.55
N PHE A 116 -8.03 6.87 13.60
CA PHE A 116 -9.48 6.70 13.50
C PHE A 116 -10.18 7.17 14.78
N ALA A 117 -10.59 8.43 14.82
CA ALA A 117 -11.23 9.04 16.00
C ALA A 117 -12.74 8.74 16.16
N ASP A 118 -13.35 7.93 15.27
CA ASP A 118 -14.81 7.74 15.27
C ASP A 118 -15.25 6.49 16.05
N CYS A 119 -15.45 6.70 17.35
CA CYS A 119 -15.96 5.71 18.32
C CYS A 119 -17.48 5.43 18.21
N ALA A 120 -18.13 5.81 17.10
CA ALA A 120 -19.58 5.64 16.94
C ALA A 120 -19.97 4.20 16.55
N ASP A 121 -19.04 3.38 16.05
CA ASP A 121 -19.30 1.99 15.71
C ASP A 121 -19.11 1.09 16.95
N PRO A 122 -20.17 0.43 17.46
CA PRO A 122 -20.07 -0.47 18.62
C PRO A 122 -19.20 -1.72 18.37
N ASP A 123 -18.82 -1.99 17.12
CA ASP A 123 -17.92 -3.07 16.73
C ASP A 123 -16.44 -2.64 16.65
N VAL A 124 -16.11 -1.36 16.81
CA VAL A 124 -14.75 -0.82 16.80
C VAL A 124 -14.25 -0.68 18.24
N ASP A 125 -13.14 -1.35 18.56
CA ASP A 125 -12.48 -1.19 19.86
C ASP A 125 -11.91 0.24 19.94
N CYS A 126 -12.56 1.09 20.73
CA CYS A 126 -12.32 2.53 20.82
C CYS A 126 -11.08 2.87 21.67
N ASP A 127 -10.01 2.10 21.55
CA ASP A 127 -8.71 2.52 22.08
C ASP A 127 -8.09 3.49 21.08
N ASP A 128 -8.43 4.78 21.28
CA ASP A 128 -8.00 5.99 20.55
C ASP A 128 -6.47 6.18 20.49
N THR A 129 -5.70 5.18 20.94
CA THR A 129 -4.23 5.18 20.94
C THR A 129 -3.60 4.10 20.06
N LEU A 130 -4.38 3.21 19.42
CA LEU A 130 -3.84 1.96 18.84
C LEU A 130 -4.22 1.65 17.39
N GLN A 131 -5.00 2.49 16.69
CA GLN A 131 -5.30 2.27 15.27
C GLN A 131 -4.97 3.51 14.46
N THR A 132 -3.72 3.61 14.05
CA THR A 132 -3.29 4.53 13.00
C THR A 132 -3.29 3.82 11.65
N LEU A 133 -3.40 4.61 10.58
CA LEU A 133 -3.16 4.19 9.22
C LEU A 133 -2.09 5.12 8.66
N THR A 134 -0.92 4.59 8.34
CA THR A 134 0.13 5.32 7.64
C THR A 134 -0.31 5.60 6.20
N GLU A 135 -0.48 6.87 5.87
CA GLU A 135 -0.75 7.33 4.51
C GLU A 135 0.22 8.40 4.04
N VAL A 136 0.28 8.62 2.73
CA VAL A 136 0.86 9.83 2.14
C VAL A 136 -0.27 10.67 1.56
N LYS A 137 -0.40 11.91 2.02
CA LYS A 137 -1.55 12.78 1.70
C LYS A 137 -1.17 14.01 0.91
N LEU A 138 -2.16 14.51 0.17
CA LEU A 138 -2.14 15.79 -0.54
C LEU A 138 -0.88 16.01 -1.40
N PRO A 139 -0.49 15.05 -2.24
CA PRO A 139 0.67 15.22 -3.11
C PRO A 139 0.48 16.44 -4.03
N ALA A 140 1.58 17.13 -4.34
CA ALA A 140 1.57 18.19 -5.35
C ALA A 140 1.27 17.65 -6.74
N SER A 141 1.75 16.44 -7.06
CA SER A 141 1.39 15.72 -8.28
C SER A 141 1.46 14.19 -8.09
N ILE A 142 0.68 13.48 -8.91
CA ILE A 142 0.81 12.05 -9.14
C ILE A 142 0.93 11.86 -10.65
N ASP A 143 2.14 11.54 -11.10
CA ASP A 143 2.49 11.51 -12.51
C ASP A 143 2.69 10.07 -12.95
N LYS A 144 1.92 9.60 -13.94
CA LYS A 144 2.17 8.30 -14.57
C LYS A 144 3.48 8.33 -15.35
N VAL A 145 4.43 7.49 -14.93
CA VAL A 145 5.75 7.37 -15.56
C VAL A 145 5.91 6.07 -16.36
N GLY A 146 4.99 5.12 -16.20
CA GLY A 146 5.03 3.86 -16.95
C GLY A 146 3.97 2.85 -16.53
N THR A 147 4.29 1.57 -16.69
CA THR A 147 3.49 0.43 -16.25
C THR A 147 4.39 -0.69 -15.75
N ALA A 148 3.94 -1.43 -14.74
CA ALA A 148 4.62 -2.61 -14.21
C ALA A 148 3.62 -3.73 -13.92
N ALA A 149 4.16 -4.94 -13.68
CA ALA A 149 3.35 -6.00 -13.11
C ALA A 149 2.97 -5.63 -11.67
N VAL A 150 1.69 -5.81 -11.32
CA VAL A 150 1.23 -5.70 -9.93
C VAL A 150 1.92 -6.78 -9.11
N PRO A 151 2.55 -6.44 -7.96
CA PRO A 151 3.14 -7.41 -7.06
C PRO A 151 2.13 -8.50 -6.69
N ALA A 152 2.57 -9.75 -6.70
CA ALA A 152 1.69 -10.86 -6.33
C ALA A 152 1.25 -10.70 -4.86
N PRO A 153 -0.03 -10.94 -4.53
CA PRO A 153 -0.49 -10.86 -3.15
C PRO A 153 0.28 -11.82 -2.24
N VAL A 154 0.64 -11.35 -1.04
CA VAL A 154 1.26 -12.21 -0.03
C VAL A 154 0.20 -13.00 0.70
N VAL A 155 0.38 -14.32 0.81
CA VAL A 155 -0.51 -15.16 1.61
C VAL A 155 -0.17 -14.99 3.08
N VAL A 156 -1.10 -14.42 3.84
CA VAL A 156 -1.01 -14.25 5.29
C VAL A 156 -2.14 -15.02 5.96
N ARG A 157 -1.88 -15.51 7.17
CA ARG A 157 -2.91 -16.20 7.94
C ARG A 157 -3.65 -15.18 8.80
N PRO A 158 -4.99 -15.14 8.74
CA PRO A 158 -5.78 -14.28 9.61
C PRO A 158 -5.40 -14.40 11.09
N GLN A 159 -5.09 -15.61 11.56
CA GLN A 159 -4.77 -15.84 12.98
C GLN A 159 -3.45 -15.19 13.41
N ASP A 160 -2.48 -15.02 12.51
CA ASP A 160 -1.20 -14.39 12.83
C ASP A 160 -1.40 -12.88 13.03
N LEU A 161 -2.12 -12.23 12.10
CA LEU A 161 -2.44 -10.80 12.20
C LEU A 161 -3.31 -10.49 13.42
N ALA A 162 -4.23 -11.40 13.79
CA ALA A 162 -5.10 -11.23 14.95
C ALA A 162 -4.37 -11.43 16.29
N ALA A 163 -3.22 -12.11 16.29
CA ALA A 163 -2.50 -12.47 17.51
C ALA A 163 -1.44 -11.43 17.91
N ASP A 164 -0.97 -10.62 16.97
CA ASP A 164 0.06 -9.60 17.19
C ASP A 164 -0.22 -8.35 16.37
N PRO A 165 -0.56 -7.21 16.99
CA PRO A 165 -0.79 -5.96 16.26
C PRO A 165 0.45 -5.54 15.47
N ASN A 166 1.67 -5.74 15.99
CA ASN A 166 2.90 -5.40 15.25
C ASN A 166 3.09 -6.26 13.99
N GLU A 167 2.48 -7.44 13.95
CA GLU A 167 2.45 -8.25 12.74
C GLU A 167 1.44 -7.69 11.74
N ALA A 168 0.29 -7.19 12.19
CA ALA A 168 -0.70 -6.54 11.34
C ALA A 168 -0.17 -5.25 10.70
N GLU A 169 0.54 -4.41 11.46
CA GLU A 169 1.15 -3.15 10.98
C GLU A 169 1.99 -3.36 9.71
N LYS A 170 2.69 -4.50 9.59
CA LYS A 170 3.56 -4.78 8.42
C LYS A 170 2.83 -4.92 7.10
N TRP A 171 1.53 -5.16 7.17
CA TRP A 171 0.69 -5.45 6.01
C TRP A 171 -0.25 -4.30 5.68
N GLU A 172 -0.11 -3.17 6.38
CA GLU A 172 -0.85 -1.97 6.07
C GLU A 172 -0.51 -1.47 4.65
N GLY A 173 -1.53 -1.16 3.86
CA GLY A 173 -1.38 -0.77 2.46
C GLY A 173 -0.83 -1.86 1.51
N VAL A 174 -0.44 -3.04 2.01
CA VAL A 174 0.12 -4.14 1.22
C VAL A 174 -0.99 -5.02 0.63
N LEU A 175 -0.80 -5.45 -0.62
CA LEU A 175 -1.68 -6.42 -1.24
C LEU A 175 -1.48 -7.81 -0.62
N ILE A 176 -2.47 -8.26 0.16
CA ILE A 176 -2.46 -9.56 0.82
C ILE A 176 -3.59 -10.47 0.33
N ARG A 177 -3.45 -11.77 0.61
CA ARG A 177 -4.48 -12.79 0.40
C ARG A 177 -4.65 -13.64 1.64
N PHE A 178 -5.89 -13.86 2.04
CA PHE A 178 -6.25 -14.91 2.97
C PHE A 178 -6.73 -16.14 2.21
N ASP A 179 -6.13 -17.29 2.49
CA ASP A 179 -6.60 -18.59 1.99
C ASP A 179 -7.51 -19.25 3.03
N ASP A 180 -8.41 -20.13 2.57
CA ASP A 180 -9.33 -20.92 3.40
C ASP A 180 -10.20 -20.11 4.38
N VAL A 181 -10.70 -18.95 3.93
CA VAL A 181 -11.61 -18.09 4.70
C VAL A 181 -13.07 -18.49 4.54
N ALA A 182 -13.83 -18.34 5.63
CA ALA A 182 -15.28 -18.43 5.63
C ALA A 182 -15.88 -17.05 5.94
N VAL A 183 -16.96 -16.70 5.25
CA VAL A 183 -17.81 -15.56 5.64
C VAL A 183 -18.55 -15.93 6.92
N THR A 184 -18.32 -15.17 7.98
CA THR A 184 -18.94 -15.36 9.31
C THR A 184 -20.13 -14.42 9.53
N GLN A 185 -20.18 -13.33 8.77
CA GLN A 185 -21.30 -12.40 8.72
C GLN A 185 -21.43 -11.84 7.29
N GLY A 186 -22.65 -11.85 6.74
CA GLY A 186 -22.93 -11.28 5.43
C GLY A 186 -22.82 -9.74 5.39
N PRO A 187 -22.96 -9.15 4.19
CA PRO A 187 -22.91 -7.72 3.94
C PRO A 187 -23.84 -6.95 4.87
N ARG A 188 -23.29 -5.93 5.52
CA ARG A 188 -24.01 -4.91 6.28
C ARG A 188 -23.49 -3.54 5.93
N ASP A 189 -24.30 -2.52 6.11
CA ASP A 189 -23.88 -1.13 5.94
C ASP A 189 -22.72 -0.84 6.91
N ILE A 190 -21.69 -0.15 6.42
CA ILE A 190 -20.60 0.36 7.26
C ILE A 190 -20.74 1.88 7.35
N GLY A 191 -20.72 2.40 8.58
CA GLY A 191 -20.81 3.83 8.83
C GLY A 191 -22.14 4.44 8.38
N SER A 192 -22.10 5.69 7.94
CA SER A 192 -23.31 6.43 7.50
C SER A 192 -23.59 6.30 6.00
N ASP A 193 -22.65 5.81 5.20
CA ASP A 193 -22.84 5.57 3.76
C ASP A 193 -23.39 4.17 3.53
N THR A 194 -24.70 4.07 3.34
CA THR A 194 -25.40 2.79 3.07
C THR A 194 -24.96 2.08 1.77
N THR A 195 -24.18 2.76 0.91
CA THR A 195 -23.59 2.13 -0.27
C THR A 195 -22.36 1.30 0.09
N LEU A 196 -21.64 1.65 1.16
CA LEU A 196 -20.51 0.90 1.68
C LEU A 196 -21.01 -0.31 2.48
N LYS A 197 -20.55 -1.49 2.07
CA LYS A 197 -20.86 -2.76 2.71
C LYS A 197 -19.63 -3.37 3.37
N GLY A 198 -19.87 -4.15 4.42
CA GLY A 198 -18.87 -4.94 5.12
C GLY A 198 -19.30 -6.37 5.32
N ILE A 199 -18.39 -7.31 5.07
CA ILE A 199 -18.52 -8.71 5.48
C ILE A 199 -17.53 -9.01 6.60
N ARG A 200 -17.88 -9.90 7.52
CA ARG A 200 -16.89 -10.51 8.42
C ARG A 200 -16.43 -11.83 7.85
N VAL A 201 -15.14 -12.09 7.94
CA VAL A 201 -14.52 -13.34 7.52
C VAL A 201 -13.94 -14.08 8.73
N THR A 202 -13.28 -15.22 8.51
CA THR A 202 -12.61 -15.98 9.56
C THR A 202 -11.61 -15.11 10.32
N GLY A 203 -11.72 -15.09 11.66
CA GLY A 203 -10.91 -14.23 12.54
C GLY A 203 -11.68 -12.96 12.93
N PRO A 204 -10.98 -11.92 13.43
CA PRO A 204 -11.58 -10.63 13.75
C PRO A 204 -11.79 -9.71 12.53
N PHE A 205 -11.45 -10.15 11.32
CA PHE A 205 -11.37 -9.27 10.15
C PHE A 205 -12.73 -8.92 9.54
N GLN A 206 -12.81 -7.67 9.11
CA GLN A 206 -13.88 -7.13 8.28
C GLN A 206 -13.30 -6.76 6.91
N VAL A 207 -13.94 -7.20 5.84
CA VAL A 207 -13.64 -6.79 4.47
C VAL A 207 -14.68 -5.78 4.05
N GLN A 208 -14.23 -4.62 3.55
CA GLN A 208 -15.10 -3.51 3.14
C GLN A 208 -15.22 -3.42 1.63
N SER A 209 -16.33 -2.88 1.14
CA SER A 209 -16.62 -2.75 -0.28
C SER A 209 -15.92 -1.56 -0.97
N ALA A 210 -15.01 -0.86 -0.28
CA ALA A 210 -14.32 0.32 -0.81
C ALA A 210 -13.64 0.07 -2.17
N LEU A 211 -13.19 -1.16 -2.43
CA LEU A 211 -12.52 -1.52 -3.69
C LEU A 211 -13.38 -2.37 -4.64
N THR A 212 -14.48 -2.94 -4.15
CA THR A 212 -15.36 -3.80 -4.96
C THR A 212 -16.73 -3.93 -4.31
N ASP A 213 -17.77 -4.03 -5.13
CA ASP A 213 -19.10 -4.39 -4.65
C ASP A 213 -19.06 -5.77 -3.96
N LEU A 214 -19.62 -5.85 -2.75
CA LEU A 214 -19.78 -7.09 -1.99
C LEU A 214 -21.17 -7.71 -2.15
N GLY A 215 -22.05 -7.06 -2.92
CA GLY A 215 -23.42 -7.45 -3.22
C GLY A 215 -24.37 -7.32 -2.02
N ASP A 216 -25.67 -7.42 -2.32
CA ASP A 216 -26.69 -7.81 -1.34
C ASP A 216 -26.83 -9.34 -1.43
N VAL A 217 -26.34 -10.12 -0.44
CA VAL A 217 -26.67 -11.57 -0.36
C VAL A 217 -27.97 -11.84 0.38
#